data_AF-A0A0Q9PQ70-F1
#
_entry.id   AF-A0A0Q9PQ70-F1
#
_cell.length_a   1.000
_cell.length_b   1.000
_cell.length_c   1.000
_cell.angle_alpha   90.00
_cell.angle_beta   90.00
_cell.angle_gamma   90.00
#
_symmetry.space_group_name_H-M   'P 1'
#
loop_
_entity.id
_entity.type
_entity.pdbx_description
1 polymer ?
#
loop_
_entity_poly.entity_id
_entity_poly.type
_entity_poly.pdbx_seq_one_letter_code
_entity_poly.pdbx_strand_id
1 'polypeptide(L)'
;MDRLIDTDQKQQLAAWNKRCATLWLKYFAIVFVPLTLLTMPFFQLFYYFLDVTGPLVSGELAYGQPGYYEYQAAKDWSLVVLAVLLVLIGAVFYLSNRWWKKAVRKLGLPPGGDPSKWNRWVFGKALNP
;
A
#
# COMPACT_ATOMS: atom_id res chain seq x y z
N MET A 1 -31.47 15.56 -32.58
CA MET A 1 -30.48 14.47 -32.50
C MET A 1 -29.39 14.77 -31.48
N ASP A 2 -28.83 15.98 -31.44
CA ASP A 2 -27.74 16.33 -30.52
C ASP A 2 -28.06 16.18 -29.02
N ARG A 3 -29.29 16.52 -28.58
CA ARG A 3 -29.71 16.31 -27.19
C ARG A 3 -29.73 14.84 -26.75
N LEU A 4 -30.01 13.90 -27.67
CA LEU A 4 -30.04 12.46 -27.36
C LEU A 4 -28.62 11.88 -27.22
N ILE A 5 -27.70 12.36 -28.06
CA ILE A 5 -26.28 11.99 -28.02
C ILE A 5 -25.64 12.49 -26.72
N ASP A 6 -25.97 13.70 -26.29
CA ASP A 6 -25.45 14.31 -25.05
C ASP A 6 -25.99 13.60 -23.79
N THR A 7 -27.26 13.13 -23.81
CA THR A 7 -27.81 12.32 -22.70
C THR A 7 -27.22 10.92 -22.61
N ASP A 8 -26.93 10.27 -23.74
CA ASP A 8 -26.32 8.92 -23.76
C ASP A 8 -24.86 8.98 -23.28
N GLN A 9 -24.09 9.99 -23.70
CA GLN A 9 -22.74 10.21 -23.18
C GLN A 9 -22.72 10.47 -21.66
N LYS A 10 -23.66 11.26 -21.13
CA LYS A 10 -23.78 11.50 -19.68
C LYS A 10 -24.10 10.22 -18.91
N GLN A 11 -24.97 9.36 -19.44
CA GLN A 11 -25.29 8.07 -18.82
C GLN A 11 -24.09 7.12 -18.83
N GLN A 12 -23.37 7.04 -19.95
CA GLN A 12 -22.15 6.24 -20.06
C GLN A 12 -21.05 6.73 -19.11
N LEU A 13 -20.89 8.04 -18.97
CA LEU A 13 -19.92 8.65 -18.05
C LEU A 13 -20.29 8.38 -16.58
N ALA A 14 -21.58 8.46 -16.23
CA ALA A 14 -22.07 8.11 -14.90
C ALA A 14 -21.82 6.63 -14.56
N ALA A 15 -22.06 5.72 -15.51
CA ALA A 15 -21.77 4.30 -15.35
C ALA A 15 -20.26 4.03 -15.20
N TRP A 16 -19.42 4.74 -15.95
CA TRP A 16 -17.96 4.65 -15.83
C TRP A 16 -17.47 5.17 -14.47
N ASN A 17 -17.99 6.31 -13.99
CA ASN A 17 -17.69 6.85 -12.67
C ASN A 17 -18.07 5.88 -11.55
N LYS A 18 -19.22 5.19 -11.66
CA LYS A 18 -19.64 4.16 -10.70
C LYS A 18 -18.67 2.97 -10.67
N ARG A 19 -18.14 2.54 -11.83
CA ARG A 19 -17.10 1.50 -11.93
C ARG A 19 -15.77 1.98 -11.32
N CYS A 20 -15.37 3.22 -11.57
CA CYS A 20 -14.20 3.85 -10.97
C CYS A 20 -14.31 3.91 -9.44
N ALA A 21 -15.44 4.38 -8.91
CA ALA A 21 -15.68 4.45 -7.47
C ALA A 21 -15.62 3.06 -6.81
N THR A 22 -16.19 2.05 -7.46
CA THR A 22 -16.13 0.66 -6.98
C THR A 22 -14.69 0.12 -6.96
N LEU A 23 -13.91 0.43 -8.00
CA LEU A 23 -12.50 0.03 -8.08
C LEU A 23 -11.66 0.74 -7.00
N TRP A 24 -11.91 2.03 -6.77
CA TRP A 24 -11.29 2.80 -5.69
C TRP A 24 -11.63 2.25 -4.31
N LEU A 25 -12.90 1.93 -4.04
CA LEU A 25 -13.32 1.31 -2.78
C LEU A 25 -12.63 -0.04 -2.56
N LYS A 26 -12.55 -0.87 -3.60
CA LYS A 26 -11.84 -2.16 -3.52
C LYS A 26 -10.35 -1.97 -3.26
N TYR A 27 -9.71 -1.01 -3.92
CA TYR A 27 -8.30 -0.69 -3.67
C TYR A 27 -8.08 -0.19 -2.25
N PHE A 28 -8.94 0.72 -1.78
CA PHE A 28 -8.89 1.18 -0.41
C PHE A 28 -9.01 0.01 0.56
N ALA A 29 -9.99 -0.89 0.40
CA ALA A 29 -10.12 -2.06 1.25
C ALA A 29 -8.91 -3.02 1.16
N ILE A 30 -8.42 -3.31 -0.04
CA ILE A 30 -7.30 -4.25 -0.28
C ILE A 30 -5.96 -3.69 0.23
N VAL A 31 -5.77 -2.37 0.23
CA VAL A 31 -4.53 -1.75 0.68
C VAL A 31 -4.62 -1.41 2.17
N PHE A 32 -5.67 -0.69 2.56
CA PHE A 32 -5.80 -0.11 3.89
C PHE A 32 -5.90 -1.19 4.96
N VAL A 33 -6.71 -2.23 4.76
CA VAL A 33 -6.91 -3.29 5.76
C VAL A 33 -5.60 -4.04 6.08
N PRO A 34 -4.91 -4.66 5.11
CA PRO A 34 -3.68 -5.38 5.41
C PRO A 34 -2.54 -4.44 5.80
N LEU A 35 -2.46 -3.22 5.24
CA LEU A 35 -1.44 -2.27 5.63
C LEU A 35 -1.63 -1.85 7.09
N THR A 36 -2.85 -1.55 7.53
CA THR A 36 -3.15 -1.21 8.93
C THR A 36 -2.85 -2.37 9.87
N LEU A 37 -3.24 -3.59 9.49
CA LEU A 37 -2.93 -4.80 10.26
C LEU A 37 -1.43 -5.11 10.37
N LEU A 38 -0.62 -4.66 9.40
CA LEU A 38 0.84 -4.83 9.44
C LEU A 38 1.56 -3.67 10.13
N THR A 39 1.08 -2.43 9.97
CA THR A 39 1.71 -1.25 10.56
C THR A 39 1.48 -1.17 12.06
N MET A 40 0.31 -1.58 12.56
CA MET A 40 0.02 -1.58 13.99
C MET A 40 1.02 -2.43 14.80
N PRO A 41 1.25 -3.73 14.51
CA PRO A 41 2.26 -4.52 15.21
C PRO A 41 3.68 -4.02 14.93
N PHE A 42 3.94 -3.45 13.75
CA PHE A 42 5.25 -2.85 13.43
C PHE A 42 5.58 -1.70 14.39
N PHE A 43 4.68 -0.74 14.58
CA PHE A 43 4.91 0.36 15.52
C PHE A 43 5.03 -0.14 16.95
N GLN A 44 4.21 -1.10 17.36
CA GLN A 44 4.29 -1.68 18.71
C GLN A 44 5.65 -2.35 18.96
N LEU A 45 6.13 -3.18 18.03
CA LEU A 45 7.46 -3.80 18.10
C LEU A 45 8.59 -2.77 18.02
N PHE A 46 8.40 -1.70 17.25
CA PHE A 46 9.39 -0.64 17.15
C PHE A 46 9.55 0.12 18.47
N TYR A 47 8.44 0.47 19.15
CA TYR A 47 8.51 1.05 20.48
C TYR A 47 9.12 0.09 21.50
N TYR A 48 8.74 -1.19 21.47
CA TYR A 48 9.36 -2.21 22.32
C TYR A 48 10.87 -2.32 22.07
N PHE A 49 11.30 -2.30 20.80
CA PHE A 49 12.71 -2.30 20.44
C PHE A 49 13.43 -1.08 21.05
N LEU A 50 12.85 0.12 20.96
CA LEU A 50 13.45 1.32 21.55
C LEU A 50 13.58 1.21 23.08
N ASP A 51 12.55 0.70 23.75
CA ASP A 51 12.57 0.49 25.21
C ASP A 51 13.64 -0.53 25.64
N VAL A 52 13.81 -1.62 24.90
CA VAL A 52 14.86 -2.63 25.18
C VAL A 52 16.25 -2.09 24.84
N THR A 53 16.37 -1.27 23.81
CA THR A 53 17.67 -0.75 23.35
C THR A 53 18.17 0.40 24.22
N GLY A 54 17.25 1.15 24.86
CA GLY A 54 17.59 2.28 25.75
C GLY A 54 18.61 1.92 26.83
N PRO A 55 18.33 0.93 27.71
CA PRO A 55 19.25 0.52 28.78
C PRO A 55 20.58 -0.06 28.27
N LEU A 56 20.58 -0.68 27.09
CA LEU A 56 21.79 -1.21 26.45
C LEU A 56 22.70 -0.10 25.91
N VAL A 57 22.11 0.98 25.38
CA VAL A 57 22.85 2.13 24.81
C VAL A 57 23.26 3.14 25.88
N SER A 58 22.44 3.33 26.91
CA SER A 58 22.77 4.21 28.05
C SER A 58 23.87 3.63 28.95
N GLY A 59 24.15 2.33 28.83
CA GLY A 59 25.13 1.63 29.65
C GLY A 59 24.60 1.25 31.04
N GLU A 60 23.29 1.39 31.28
CA GLU A 60 22.62 0.92 32.50
C GLU A 60 22.70 -0.61 32.64
N LEU A 61 22.71 -1.33 31.51
CA LEU A 61 22.98 -2.76 31.45
C LEU A 61 24.32 -3.02 30.75
N ALA A 62 25.32 -3.41 31.54
CA ALA A 62 26.65 -3.72 31.05
C ALA A 62 26.85 -5.23 30.82
N TYR A 63 27.79 -5.55 29.94
CA TYR A 63 28.15 -6.94 29.63
C TYR A 63 28.50 -7.72 30.90
N GLY A 64 27.89 -8.90 31.07
CA GLY A 64 28.09 -9.77 32.22
C GLY A 64 27.20 -9.48 33.43
N GLN A 65 26.39 -8.42 33.41
CA GLN A 65 25.37 -8.20 34.43
C GLN A 65 24.16 -9.14 34.22
N PRO A 66 23.50 -9.58 35.31
CA PRO A 66 22.26 -10.35 35.21
C PRO A 66 21.22 -9.54 34.43
N GLY A 67 20.59 -10.17 33.43
CA GLY A 67 19.63 -9.53 32.53
C GLY A 67 20.22 -8.99 31.22
N TYR A 68 21.54 -8.79 31.10
CA TYR A 68 22.16 -8.27 29.87
C TYR A 68 21.86 -9.14 28.64
N TYR A 69 22.02 -10.45 28.78
CA TYR A 69 21.79 -11.40 27.67
C TYR A 69 20.32 -11.50 27.27
N GLU A 70 19.40 -11.29 28.22
CA GLU A 70 17.96 -11.30 27.97
C GLU A 70 17.55 -10.08 27.14
N TYR A 71 18.04 -8.89 27.50
CA TYR A 71 17.84 -7.66 26.75
C TYR A 71 18.49 -7.75 25.35
N GLN A 72 19.69 -8.30 25.26
CA GLN A 72 20.37 -8.49 23.98
C GLN A 72 19.59 -9.43 23.05
N ALA A 73 19.09 -10.56 23.58
CA ALA A 73 18.24 -11.48 22.83
C ALA A 73 16.92 -10.84 22.41
N ALA A 74 16.25 -10.10 23.31
CA ALA A 74 15.00 -9.38 23.02
C ALA A 74 15.18 -8.33 21.91
N LYS A 75 16.30 -7.60 21.92
CA LYS A 75 16.68 -6.65 20.86
C LYS A 75 16.88 -7.37 19.53
N ASP A 76 17.62 -8.48 19.50
CA ASP A 76 17.90 -9.21 18.25
C ASP A 76 16.62 -9.83 17.67
N TRP A 77 15.76 -10.43 18.52
CA TRP A 77 14.46 -10.95 18.10
C TRP A 77 13.54 -9.86 17.56
N SER A 78 13.42 -8.73 18.25
CA SER A 78 12.57 -7.62 17.79
C SER A 78 13.07 -7.05 16.44
N LEU A 79 14.39 -6.98 16.23
CA LEU A 79 14.98 -6.61 14.94
C LEU A 79 14.59 -7.57 13.80
N VAL A 80 14.67 -8.88 14.05
CA VAL A 80 14.28 -9.90 13.07
C VAL A 80 12.79 -9.76 12.72
N VAL A 81 11.93 -9.61 13.72
CA VAL A 81 10.48 -9.46 13.49
C VAL A 81 10.16 -8.16 12.75
N LEU A 82 10.81 -7.04 13.10
CA LEU A 82 10.66 -5.77 12.38
C LEU A 82 11.07 -5.89 10.91
N ALA A 83 12.17 -6.59 10.62
CA ALA A 83 12.61 -6.83 9.26
C ALA A 83 11.59 -7.65 8.45
N VAL A 84 11.02 -8.71 9.04
CA VAL A 84 9.96 -9.51 8.42
C VAL A 84 8.72 -8.66 8.14
N LEU A 85 8.29 -7.84 9.11
CA LEU A 85 7.15 -6.94 8.93
C LEU A 85 7.38 -5.91 7.80
N LEU A 86 8.60 -5.35 7.69
CA LEU A 86 8.95 -4.44 6.58
C LEU A 86 8.85 -5.14 5.21
N VAL A 87 9.36 -6.37 5.11
CA VAL A 87 9.26 -7.16 3.87
C VAL A 87 7.80 -7.43 3.52
N LEU A 88 6.96 -7.78 4.50
CA LEU A 88 5.53 -8.01 4.29
C LEU A 88 4.80 -6.73 3.84
N ILE A 89 5.08 -5.59 4.48
CA ILE A 89 4.54 -4.28 4.07
C ILE A 89 4.93 -3.98 2.62
N GLY A 90 6.20 -4.18 2.25
CA GLY A 90 6.70 -4.00 0.89
C GLY A 90 6.01 -4.93 -0.12
N ALA A 91 5.81 -6.20 0.24
CA ALA A 91 5.13 -7.18 -0.60
C ALA A 91 3.65 -6.81 -0.82
N VAL A 92 2.93 -6.42 0.24
CA VAL A 92 1.53 -5.96 0.15
C VAL A 92 1.42 -4.72 -0.73
N PHE A 93 2.32 -3.75 -0.57
CA PHE A 93 2.34 -2.55 -1.39
C PHE A 93 2.59 -2.88 -2.88
N TYR A 94 3.57 -3.73 -3.16
CA TYR A 94 3.90 -4.16 -4.52
C TYR A 94 2.73 -4.91 -5.18
N LEU A 95 2.15 -5.90 -4.49
CA LEU A 95 1.02 -6.69 -4.99
C LEU A 95 -0.22 -5.81 -5.21
N SER A 96 -0.50 -4.88 -4.29
CA SER A 96 -1.62 -3.94 -4.41
C SER A 96 -1.45 -3.01 -5.60
N ASN A 97 -0.24 -2.45 -5.82
CA ASN A 97 0.04 -1.61 -6.97
C ASN A 97 -0.04 -2.40 -8.29
N ARG A 98 0.48 -3.64 -8.31
CA ARG A 98 0.37 -4.53 -9.48
C ARG A 98 -1.10 -4.86 -9.80
N TRP A 99 -1.90 -5.17 -8.78
CA TRP A 99 -3.33 -5.43 -8.94
C TRP A 99 -4.08 -4.18 -9.42
N TRP A 100 -3.82 -3.02 -8.81
CA TRP A 100 -4.40 -1.73 -9.19
C TRP A 100 -4.15 -1.42 -10.66
N LYS A 101 -2.89 -1.50 -11.11
CA LYS A 101 -2.55 -1.31 -12.53
C LYS A 101 -3.28 -2.30 -13.44
N LYS A 102 -3.50 -3.55 -13.01
CA LYS A 102 -4.26 -4.54 -13.79
C LYS A 102 -5.75 -4.21 -13.82
N ALA A 103 -6.30 -3.72 -12.71
CA ALA A 103 -7.71 -3.41 -12.56
C ALA A 103 -8.09 -2.13 -13.31
N VAL A 104 -7.25 -1.09 -13.26
CA VAL A 104 -7.39 0.15 -14.06
C VAL A 104 -7.35 -0.17 -15.57
N ARG A 105 -6.45 -1.08 -15.99
CA ARG A 105 -6.40 -1.54 -17.40
C ARG A 105 -7.70 -2.21 -17.85
N LYS A 106 -8.36 -2.98 -16.97
CA LYS A 106 -9.66 -3.61 -17.28
C LYS A 106 -10.83 -2.63 -17.31
N LEU A 107 -10.69 -1.47 -16.68
CA LEU A 107 -11.75 -0.46 -16.59
C LEU A 107 -11.98 0.25 -17.93
N GLY A 108 -10.97 0.25 -18.81
CA GLY A 108 -11.06 0.76 -20.17
C GLY A 108 -11.09 2.28 -20.26
N LEU A 109 -11.12 2.79 -21.49
CA LEU A 109 -11.14 4.22 -21.77
C LEU A 109 -12.39 4.89 -21.17
N PRO A 110 -12.29 6.11 -20.60
CA PRO A 110 -13.47 6.91 -20.32
C PRO A 110 -14.23 7.24 -21.62
N PRO A 111 -15.58 7.23 -21.60
CA PRO A 111 -16.38 7.59 -22.76
C PRO A 111 -16.10 9.04 -23.18
N GLY A 112 -15.75 9.24 -24.45
CA GLY A 112 -15.31 10.55 -24.99
C GLY A 112 -13.87 10.94 -24.66
N GLY A 113 -13.10 10.08 -23.99
CA GLY A 113 -11.69 10.32 -23.67
C GLY A 113 -10.75 10.05 -24.84
N ASP A 114 -9.61 10.74 -24.85
CA ASP A 114 -8.55 10.52 -25.82
C ASP A 114 -7.71 9.27 -25.45
N PRO A 115 -7.61 8.26 -26.33
CA PRO A 115 -6.84 7.04 -26.08
C PRO A 115 -5.37 7.30 -25.74
N SER A 116 -4.78 8.33 -26.34
CA SER A 116 -3.37 8.66 -26.17
C SER A 116 -3.07 9.16 -24.74
N LYS A 117 -3.95 10.00 -24.19
CA LYS A 117 -3.85 10.55 -22.82
C LYS A 117 -4.10 9.48 -21.78
N TRP A 118 -5.10 8.63 -22.00
CA TRP A 118 -5.37 7.49 -21.13
C TRP A 118 -4.20 6.51 -21.11
N ASN A 119 -3.65 6.17 -22.28
CA ASN A 119 -2.52 5.26 -22.36
C ASN A 119 -1.28 5.84 -21.67
N ARG A 120 -1.01 7.14 -21.83
CA ARG A 120 0.06 7.82 -21.09
C ARG A 120 -0.18 7.76 -19.58
N TRP A 121 -1.41 7.95 -19.12
CA TRP A 121 -1.75 7.90 -17.70
C TRP A 121 -1.68 6.49 -17.10
N VAL A 122 -2.15 5.46 -17.82
CA VAL A 122 -2.19 4.06 -17.35
C VAL A 122 -0.85 3.33 -17.53
N PHE A 123 -0.15 3.57 -18.64
CA PHE A 123 1.06 2.84 -19.02
C PHE A 123 2.35 3.66 -18.87
N GLY A 124 2.26 4.96 -18.56
CA GLY A 124 3.42 5.86 -18.51
C GLY A 124 4.05 6.13 -19.88
N LYS A 125 3.43 5.66 -20.96
CA LYS A 125 3.87 5.85 -22.36
C LYS A 125 2.64 6.04 -23.24
N ALA A 126 2.75 6.91 -24.24
CA ALA A 126 1.76 6.95 -25.31
C ALA A 126 2.00 5.70 -26.17
N LEU A 127 1.10 4.72 -26.06
CA LEU A 127 1.00 3.67 -27.09
C LEU A 127 0.42 4.36 -28.33
N ASN A 128 1.25 4.51 -29.36
CA ASN A 128 0.76 4.85 -30.69
C ASN A 128 -0.19 3.71 -31.15
N PRO A 129 -1.27 4.06 -31.87
CA PRO A 129 -2.24 3.09 -32.35
C PRO A 129 -1.60 2.00 -33.22
#